data_AF-A0A964UWA9-F1
#
_entry.id   AF-A0A964UWA9-F1
#
_cell.length_a   1.000
_cell.length_b   1.000
_cell.length_c   1.000
_cell.angle_alpha   90.00
_cell.angle_beta   90.00
_cell.angle_gamma   90.00
#
_symmetry.space_group_name_H-M   'P 1'
#
loop_
_entity.id
_entity.type
_entity.pdbx_description
1 polymer ?
#
loop_
_entity_poly.entity_id
_entity_poly.type
_entity_poly.pdbx_seq_one_letter_code
_entity_poly.pdbx_strand_id
1 'polypeptide(L)'
;MKAALVGPGTAPSGNEPPAPPVLLHEARRATGRERGPEAVVESVLDFAAELRAYGERHLGEPAAAAGVAVPGIVDADRGIAVYATNLGWRDVPLRDLLAERLGIPVALGHDVRTGGLAEGRVGA
;
A
#
# COMPACT_ATOMS: atom_id res chain seq x y z
N MET A 1 -8.48 6.80 -3.92
CA MET A 1 -7.43 6.01 -3.25
C MET A 1 -6.86 6.76 -2.04
N LYS A 2 -6.43 6.02 -1.02
CA LYS A 2 -5.78 6.52 0.21
C LYS A 2 -4.42 5.84 0.34
N ALA A 3 -3.43 6.56 0.85
CA ALA A 3 -2.12 6.01 1.17
C ALA A 3 -1.56 6.69 2.43
N ALA A 4 -0.63 6.02 3.10
CA ALA A 4 -0.04 6.51 4.34
C ALA A 4 1.43 6.06 4.48
N LEU A 5 2.25 6.93 5.08
CA LEU A 5 3.55 6.54 5.61
C LEU A 5 3.39 6.20 7.08
N VAL A 6 3.96 5.07 7.45
CA VAL A 6 3.82 4.49 8.78
C VAL A 6 5.20 4.20 9.32
N GLY A 7 5.48 4.73 10.51
CA GLY A 7 6.74 4.54 11.22
C GLY A 7 6.66 3.39 12.23
N PRO A 8 7.83 2.95 12.74
CA PRO A 8 7.86 1.98 13.82
C PRO A 8 7.16 2.54 15.06
N GLY A 9 6.51 1.65 15.82
CA GLY A 9 6.16 1.95 17.21
C GLY A 9 7.43 2.01 18.07
N THR A 10 7.34 2.58 19.27
CA THR A 10 8.44 2.52 20.24
C THR A 10 8.88 1.08 20.50
N ALA A 11 10.21 0.88 20.51
CA ALA A 11 10.81 -0.39 20.87
C ALA A 11 10.34 -0.82 22.27
N PRO A 12 10.10 -2.12 22.49
CA PRO A 12 9.66 -2.60 23.79
C PRO A 12 10.72 -2.30 24.86
N SER A 13 10.27 -1.77 26.00
CA SER A 13 11.09 -1.62 27.20
C SER A 13 10.81 -2.79 28.13
N GLY A 14 11.78 -3.68 28.31
CA GLY A 14 11.61 -4.88 29.15
C GLY A 14 10.66 -5.90 28.52
N ASN A 15 9.60 -6.29 29.24
CA ASN A 15 8.68 -7.36 28.84
C ASN A 15 7.36 -6.83 28.23
N GLU A 16 7.31 -5.53 27.90
CA GLU A 16 6.15 -4.92 27.26
C GLU A 16 6.05 -5.36 25.79
N PRO A 17 4.84 -5.53 25.25
CA PRO A 17 4.67 -5.73 23.82
C PRO A 17 5.16 -4.50 23.05
N PRO A 18 5.68 -4.67 21.82
CA PRO A 18 6.06 -3.54 20.99
C PRO A 18 4.86 -2.61 20.77
N ALA A 19 5.11 -1.31 20.84
CA ALA A 19 4.05 -0.33 20.63
C ALA A 19 3.52 -0.40 19.18
N PRO A 20 2.27 0.00 18.95
CA PRO A 20 1.69 0.00 17.62
C PRO A 20 2.45 0.96 16.69
N PRO A 21 2.48 0.67 15.38
CA PRO A 21 3.03 1.58 14.39
C PRO A 21 2.33 2.95 14.41
N VAL A 22 3.08 4.00 14.09
CA VAL A 22 2.62 5.39 14.14
C VAL A 22 2.34 5.92 12.74
N LEU A 23 1.18 6.56 12.54
CA LEU A 23 0.88 7.28 11.29
C LEU A 23 1.74 8.54 11.20
N LEU A 24 2.67 8.58 10.25
CA LEU A 24 3.56 9.72 10.02
C LEU A 24 2.96 10.71 9.01
N HIS A 25 2.31 10.18 7.98
CA HIS A 25 1.68 10.99 6.93
C HIS A 25 0.52 10.25 6.29
N GLU A 26 -0.55 10.97 5.93
CA GLU A 26 -1.68 10.43 5.19
C GLU A 26 -1.97 11.32 3.98
N ALA A 27 -2.21 10.69 2.83
CA ALA A 27 -2.63 11.35 1.61
C ALA A 27 -3.83 10.65 0.99
N ARG A 28 -4.65 11.41 0.27
CA ARG A 28 -5.80 10.91 -0.49
C ARG A 28 -5.86 11.58 -1.85
N ARG A 29 -6.33 10.84 -2.84
CA ARG A 29 -6.61 11.38 -4.18
C ARG A 29 -7.67 10.58 -4.91
N ALA A 30 -8.28 11.21 -5.90
CA ALA A 30 -9.29 10.57 -6.74
C ALA A 30 -8.66 9.39 -7.52
N THR A 31 -9.39 8.27 -7.60
CA THR A 31 -8.92 7.07 -8.33
C THR A 31 -8.92 7.29 -9.84
N GLY A 32 -9.75 8.20 -10.36
CA GLY A 32 -9.75 8.56 -11.77
C GLY A 32 -10.27 7.47 -12.71
N ARG A 33 -11.22 6.66 -12.23
CA ARG A 33 -11.76 5.46 -12.92
C ARG A 33 -12.32 5.77 -14.32
N GLU A 34 -12.76 7.00 -14.54
CA GLU A 34 -13.27 7.48 -15.82
C GLU A 34 -12.22 7.50 -16.94
N ARG A 35 -10.94 7.47 -16.58
CA ARG A 35 -9.81 7.47 -17.54
C ARG A 35 -9.40 6.09 -18.02
N GLY A 36 -10.09 5.04 -17.55
CA GLY A 36 -9.87 3.66 -17.95
C GLY A 36 -8.90 2.87 -17.04
N PRO A 37 -8.87 1.54 -17.19
CA PRO A 37 -8.16 0.61 -16.31
C PRO A 37 -6.66 0.91 -16.17
N GLU A 38 -5.98 1.16 -17.29
CA GLU A 38 -4.54 1.40 -17.37
C GLU A 38 -4.18 2.71 -16.67
N ALA A 39 -4.99 3.75 -16.86
CA ALA A 39 -4.80 5.04 -16.19
C ALA A 39 -4.94 4.91 -14.66
N VAL A 40 -5.80 4.00 -14.18
CA VAL A 40 -5.91 3.72 -12.74
C VAL A 40 -4.66 3.02 -12.22
N VAL A 41 -4.08 2.07 -12.98
CA VAL A 41 -2.80 1.42 -12.63
C VAL A 41 -1.70 2.46 -12.54
N GLU A 42 -1.49 3.24 -13.60
CA GLU A 42 -0.46 4.29 -13.63
C GLU A 42 -0.64 5.29 -12.50
N SER A 43 -1.89 5.67 -12.22
CA SER A 43 -2.18 6.47 -11.06
C SER A 43 -1.63 5.76 -9.81
N VAL A 44 -2.06 4.55 -9.46
CA VAL A 44 -1.56 3.84 -8.26
C VAL A 44 -0.02 3.83 -8.17
N LEU A 45 0.69 3.57 -9.27
CA LEU A 45 2.15 3.62 -9.34
C LEU A 45 2.72 5.00 -9.00
N ASP A 46 2.19 6.05 -9.63
CA ASP A 46 2.58 7.43 -9.35
C ASP A 46 2.34 7.81 -7.90
N PHE A 47 1.23 7.37 -7.30
CA PHE A 47 0.95 7.73 -5.91
C PHE A 47 2.00 7.18 -4.96
N ALA A 48 2.35 5.92 -5.15
CA ALA A 48 3.28 5.23 -4.29
C ALA A 48 4.67 5.86 -4.42
N ALA A 49 5.08 6.24 -5.65
CA ALA A 49 6.33 6.92 -5.90
C ALA A 49 6.37 8.32 -5.26
N GLU A 50 5.29 9.10 -5.40
CA GLU A 50 5.15 10.41 -4.75
C GLU A 50 5.27 10.31 -3.23
N LEU A 51 4.60 9.32 -2.63
CA LEU A 51 4.60 9.10 -1.19
C LEU A 51 5.97 8.67 -0.67
N ARG A 52 6.66 7.76 -1.38
CA ARG A 52 8.03 7.36 -1.05
C ARG A 52 8.98 8.55 -1.08
N ALA A 53 8.91 9.36 -2.14
CA ALA A 53 9.72 10.55 -2.30
C ALA A 53 9.39 11.64 -1.25
N TYR A 54 8.13 11.72 -0.81
CA TYR A 54 7.74 12.56 0.32
C TYR A 54 8.44 12.11 1.61
N GLY A 55 8.44 10.81 1.91
CA GLY A 55 9.12 10.24 3.07
C GLY A 55 10.62 10.57 3.09
N GLU A 56 11.31 10.32 1.97
CA GLU A 56 12.75 10.67 1.83
C GLU A 56 13.02 12.14 2.13
N ARG A 57 12.18 13.06 1.62
CA ARG A 57 12.39 14.50 1.77
C ARG A 57 12.02 15.07 3.14
N HIS A 58 10.97 14.54 3.78
CA HIS A 58 10.38 15.18 4.97
C HIS A 58 10.58 14.38 6.25
N LEU A 59 10.82 13.07 6.16
CA LEU A 59 11.02 12.18 7.29
C LEU A 59 12.49 11.72 7.42
N GLY A 60 13.33 12.05 6.45
CA GLY A 60 14.77 11.76 6.45
C GLY A 60 15.13 10.35 5.99
N GLU A 61 14.15 9.48 5.76
CA GLU A 61 14.35 8.11 5.29
C GLU A 61 13.26 7.66 4.29
N PRO A 62 13.61 6.85 3.27
CA PRO A 62 12.63 6.21 2.40
C PRO A 62 11.84 5.12 3.13
N ALA A 63 10.62 4.88 2.65
CA ALA A 63 9.88 3.68 3.03
C ALA A 63 10.67 2.41 2.64
N ALA A 64 10.84 1.49 3.58
CA ALA A 64 11.58 0.24 3.37
C ALA A 64 10.76 -0.84 2.62
N ALA A 65 9.44 -0.75 2.64
CA ALA A 65 8.52 -1.66 1.95
C ALA A 65 7.17 -0.97 1.71
N ALA A 66 6.35 -1.53 0.80
CA ALA A 66 4.99 -1.07 0.55
C ALA A 66 3.98 -2.21 0.69
N GLY A 67 2.83 -1.91 1.30
CA GLY A 67 1.66 -2.78 1.32
C GLY A 67 0.53 -2.14 0.53
N VAL A 68 -0.07 -2.87 -0.40
CA VAL A 68 -1.17 -2.37 -1.23
C VAL A 68 -2.39 -3.25 -1.05
N ALA A 69 -3.51 -2.61 -0.71
CA ALA A 69 -4.81 -3.23 -0.60
C ALA A 69 -5.67 -2.78 -1.78
N VAL A 70 -6.25 -3.73 -2.50
CA VAL A 70 -7.09 -3.45 -3.67
C VAL A 70 -8.44 -4.17 -3.57
N PRO A 71 -9.51 -3.60 -4.16
CA PRO A 71 -10.79 -4.28 -4.23
C PRO A 71 -10.73 -5.42 -5.24
N GLY A 72 -11.57 -6.45 -5.05
CA GLY A 72 -11.80 -7.50 -6.04
C GLY A 72 -11.05 -8.80 -5.77
N ILE A 73 -10.76 -9.59 -6.79
CA ILE A 73 -10.07 -10.87 -6.64
C ILE A 73 -8.56 -10.63 -6.72
N VAL A 74 -7.83 -11.07 -5.70
CA VAL A 74 -6.38 -10.94 -5.59
C VAL A 74 -5.74 -12.31 -5.42
N ASP A 75 -4.75 -12.61 -6.27
CA ASP A 75 -3.80 -13.70 -6.07
C ASP A 75 -2.57 -13.11 -5.38
N ALA A 76 -2.54 -13.18 -4.05
CA ALA A 76 -1.50 -12.54 -3.24
C ALA A 76 -0.14 -13.23 -3.41
N ASP A 77 -0.12 -14.55 -3.64
CA ASP A 77 1.09 -15.33 -3.84
C ASP A 77 1.77 -14.91 -5.15
N ARG A 78 0.99 -14.79 -6.24
CA ARG A 78 1.49 -14.32 -7.54
C ARG A 78 1.53 -12.80 -7.67
N GLY A 79 0.94 -12.06 -6.74
CA GLY A 79 0.97 -10.58 -6.74
C GLY A 79 0.10 -9.96 -7.83
N ILE A 80 -0.97 -10.66 -8.21
CA ILE A 80 -1.84 -10.29 -9.33
C ILE A 80 -3.19 -9.81 -8.80
N ALA A 81 -3.62 -8.62 -9.23
CA ALA A 81 -5.00 -8.19 -9.12
C ALA A 81 -5.80 -8.87 -10.25
N VAL A 82 -6.28 -10.08 -9.96
CA VAL A 82 -6.93 -10.97 -10.94
C VAL A 82 -8.15 -10.31 -11.54
N TYR A 83 -8.98 -9.65 -10.74
CA TYR A 83 -10.18 -9.00 -11.24
C TYR A 83 -10.70 -7.91 -10.30
N ALA A 84 -10.95 -6.71 -10.81
CA ALA A 84 -11.62 -5.65 -10.05
C ALA A 84 -12.62 -4.90 -10.94
N THR A 85 -13.90 -5.29 -10.88
CA THR A 85 -14.94 -4.75 -11.78
C THR A 85 -15.04 -3.23 -11.74
N ASN A 86 -14.97 -2.65 -10.55
CA ASN A 86 -15.09 -1.21 -10.34
C ASN A 86 -13.88 -0.40 -10.86
N LEU A 87 -12.75 -1.07 -11.10
CA LEU A 87 -11.53 -0.50 -11.68
C LEU A 87 -11.29 -0.96 -13.14
N GLY A 88 -12.11 -1.89 -13.64
CA GLY A 88 -11.95 -2.51 -14.95
C GLY A 88 -10.68 -3.37 -15.09
N TRP A 89 -10.08 -3.79 -13.98
CA TRP A 89 -8.84 -4.57 -14.00
C TRP A 89 -9.09 -6.05 -14.28
N ARG A 90 -8.16 -6.65 -15.01
CA ARG A 90 -8.07 -8.08 -15.25
C ARG A 90 -6.61 -8.51 -15.34
N ASP A 91 -6.23 -9.49 -14.53
CA ASP A 91 -4.90 -10.09 -14.50
C ASP A 91 -3.74 -9.06 -14.44
N VAL A 92 -3.89 -8.00 -13.64
CA VAL A 92 -2.88 -6.93 -13.53
C VAL A 92 -1.76 -7.39 -12.58
N PRO A 93 -0.48 -7.47 -13.03
CA PRO A 93 0.66 -7.87 -12.20
C PRO A 93 1.12 -6.73 -11.27
N LEU A 94 0.21 -6.26 -10.42
CA LEU A 94 0.36 -4.99 -9.70
C LEU A 94 1.56 -4.97 -8.74
N ARG A 95 1.88 -6.11 -8.10
CA ARG A 95 3.04 -6.20 -7.21
C ARG A 95 4.33 -5.90 -7.96
N ASP A 96 4.53 -6.51 -9.13
CA ASP A 96 5.76 -6.39 -9.90
C ASP A 96 5.90 -4.98 -10.47
N LEU A 97 4.81 -4.41 -11.00
CA LEU A 97 4.77 -3.02 -11.48
C LEU A 97 5.15 -2.02 -10.37
N LEU A 98 4.63 -2.21 -9.16
CA LEU A 98 4.98 -1.37 -8.01
C LEU A 98 6.41 -1.60 -7.52
N ALA A 99 6.85 -2.86 -7.46
CA ALA A 99 8.21 -3.19 -7.02
C ALA A 99 9.26 -2.59 -7.97
N GLU A 100 9.02 -2.67 -9.28
CA GLU A 100 9.85 -2.03 -10.29
C GLU A 100 9.85 -0.51 -10.14
N ARG A 101 8.67 0.11 -9.97
CA ARG A 101 8.56 1.57 -9.82
C ARG A 101 9.22 2.12 -8.56
N LEU A 102 9.15 1.36 -7.45
CA LEU A 102 9.59 1.84 -6.13
C LEU A 102 10.97 1.35 -5.73
N GLY A 103 11.48 0.28 -6.35
CA GLY A 103 12.75 -0.35 -5.99
C GLY A 103 12.75 -0.98 -4.58
N ILE A 104 11.59 -1.31 -4.02
CA ILE A 104 11.44 -1.89 -2.67
C ILE A 104 10.46 -3.07 -2.69
N PRO A 105 10.49 -3.95 -1.68
CA PRO A 105 9.53 -5.04 -1.57
C PRO A 105 8.07 -4.54 -1.48
N VAL A 106 7.18 -5.21 -2.20
CA VAL A 106 5.75 -4.91 -2.23
C VAL A 106 4.93 -6.14 -1.87
N ALA A 107 3.98 -5.98 -0.97
CA ALA A 107 2.96 -6.98 -0.69
C ALA A 107 1.59 -6.52 -1.22
N LEU A 108 0.84 -7.44 -1.82
CA LEU A 108 -0.51 -7.19 -2.34
C LEU A 108 -1.53 -7.98 -1.52
N GLY A 109 -2.63 -7.32 -1.13
CA GLY A 109 -3.70 -7.93 -0.37
C GLY A 109 -5.08 -7.44 -0.79
N HIS A 110 -6.11 -8.18 -0.37
CA HIS A 110 -7.51 -7.82 -0.55
C HIS A 110 -7.94 -6.79 0.51
N ASP A 111 -8.70 -5.76 0.14
CA ASP A 111 -9.11 -4.67 1.03
C ASP A 111 -9.79 -5.12 2.35
N VAL A 112 -10.67 -6.13 2.30
CA VAL A 112 -11.33 -6.68 3.51
C VAL A 112 -10.34 -7.48 4.39
N ARG A 113 -9.35 -8.15 3.79
CA ARG A 113 -8.41 -9.02 4.52
C ARG A 113 -7.23 -8.23 5.10
N THR A 114 -6.81 -7.17 4.40
CA THR A 114 -5.73 -6.27 4.84
C THR A 114 -6.22 -5.33 5.94
N GLY A 115 -7.49 -4.91 5.91
CA GLY A 115 -8.14 -4.26 7.06
C GLY A 115 -8.10 -5.12 8.31
N GLY A 116 -8.47 -6.40 8.20
CA GLY A 116 -8.41 -7.35 9.32
C GLY A 116 -7.00 -7.68 9.83
N LEU A 117 -5.96 -7.62 8.98
CA LEU A 117 -4.58 -7.81 9.42
C LEU A 117 -4.00 -6.56 10.12
N ALA A 118 -4.45 -5.37 9.72
CA ALA A 118 -4.13 -4.11 10.39
C ALA A 118 -4.88 -4.00 11.74
N GLU A 119 -6.18 -4.33 11.77
CA GLU A 119 -6.99 -4.42 13.00
C GLU A 119 -6.49 -5.54 13.94
N GLY A 120 -5.95 -6.64 13.40
CA GLY A 120 -5.40 -7.74 14.19
C GLY A 120 -3.98 -7.51 14.74
N ARG A 121 -3.21 -6.55 14.19
CA ARG A 121 -1.83 -6.25 14.63
C ARG A 121 -1.65 -4.87 15.26
N VAL A 122 -2.55 -3.93 14.95
CA VAL A 122 -2.50 -2.51 15.34
C VAL A 122 -3.83 -2.11 16.01
N GLY A 123 -4.55 -3.09 16.58
CA GLY A 123 -5.98 -3.01 16.90
C GLY A 123 -6.51 -1.69 17.46
N ALA A 124 -7.74 -1.40 17.01
CA ALA A 124 -8.57 -0.29 17.45
C ALA A 124 -8.77 -0.24 18.97
#